data_AF-A0A409YIL0-F1
#
_entry.id   AF-A0A409YIL0-F1
#
_cell.length_a   1.000
_cell.length_b   1.000
_cell.length_c   1.000
_cell.angle_alpha   90.00
_cell.angle_beta   90.00
_cell.angle_gamma   90.00
#
_symmetry.space_group_name_H-M   'P 1'
#
loop_
_entity.id
_entity.type
_entity.pdbx_description
1 polymer ?
#
loop_
_entity_poly.entity_id
_entity_poly.type
_entity_poly.pdbx_seq_one_letter_code
_entity_poly.pdbx_strand_id
1 'polypeptide(L)'
;MTKSTSCRKTIVSNAARDLVKVLEQRAINCILVEDMAAYLQGSKAVPKDVKLVLSPQTEGALSKDAIAKYLVEQHPTKFRFRQRKNKTDVLSYYDSTVLPPKKTHCDFELITVPNPRPPEYRPELVRRVEGLPVISLLSIAMDLLQELLSHYDSASLNPELQRRPPKKLYQKLRLLLPSSNAPLHSPADKSFRLEALDCFLRASSLFPELASGLSPLIRACRNFKPTVRLTQPDGRPIVDVTNLLHKLDLAVEDRNDPLPGLPLKSSKVSAAPKAAITVQPQVTSLPEAVPLSPSSPVYTEDSQVRTEIIYMVAKKVVDILQRIGIASALFGSLACHIYGNARAPNDVDILALPPVGRFVTAEWVKQAIANGDPEHFRLEAAKNPNATYRVLYYLVDGGLAPPNTFHKDKCKVDVLLPGIMNLPSLSPHDIKWRTGLPVIPFSVLLLQKLQGWDDHRRMPEPYKFEKHAIDASDVQSLLKLEHVVALRFSQPWHNRNLFNEEFFNLSVRRVGEFAAMYPSSRDDWGRLGFNM
;
A
#
# COMPACT_ATOMS: atom_id res chain seq x y z
N MET A 1 -31.85 -19.54 25.69
CA MET A 1 -30.77 -19.85 24.71
C MET A 1 -29.39 -19.32 25.11
N THR A 2 -29.27 -18.20 25.82
CA THR A 2 -28.00 -17.53 26.17
C THR A 2 -26.98 -18.36 26.94
N LYS A 3 -27.41 -19.16 27.94
CA LYS A 3 -26.49 -20.00 28.76
C LYS A 3 -25.72 -21.04 27.94
N SER A 4 -26.35 -21.61 26.90
CA SER A 4 -25.71 -22.62 26.04
C SER A 4 -24.61 -22.05 25.17
N THR A 5 -24.73 -20.80 24.74
CA THR A 5 -23.72 -20.13 23.90
C THR A 5 -22.50 -19.74 24.72
N SER A 6 -22.70 -19.28 25.96
CA SER A 6 -21.59 -18.96 26.87
C SER A 6 -20.72 -20.18 27.17
N CYS A 7 -21.32 -21.33 27.49
CA CYS A 7 -20.57 -22.57 27.73
C CYS A 7 -19.78 -23.00 26.48
N ARG A 8 -20.35 -22.84 25.28
CA ARG A 8 -19.67 -23.17 24.02
C ARG A 8 -18.46 -22.27 23.76
N LYS A 9 -18.58 -20.97 24.06
CA LYS A 9 -17.47 -20.02 23.95
C LYS A 9 -16.28 -20.46 24.81
N THR A 10 -16.55 -20.76 26.08
CA THR A 10 -15.53 -21.20 27.02
C THR A 10 -14.83 -22.48 26.56
N ILE A 11 -15.60 -23.50 26.17
CA ILE A 11 -15.00 -24.79 25.78
C ILE A 11 -14.16 -24.68 24.51
N VAL A 12 -14.61 -23.91 23.50
CA VAL A 12 -13.85 -23.71 22.25
C VAL A 12 -12.55 -22.94 22.52
N SER A 13 -12.60 -21.90 23.35
CA SER A 13 -11.39 -21.16 23.76
C SER A 13 -10.42 -22.04 24.54
N ASN A 14 -10.90 -22.84 25.50
CA ASN A 14 -10.06 -23.76 26.27
C ASN A 14 -9.46 -24.84 25.37
N ALA A 15 -10.25 -25.41 24.46
CA ALA A 15 -9.80 -26.40 23.47
C ALA A 15 -8.63 -25.87 22.64
N ALA A 16 -8.75 -24.64 22.11
CA ALA A 16 -7.68 -24.03 21.31
C ALA A 16 -6.43 -23.74 22.15
N ARG A 17 -6.58 -23.22 23.38
CA ARG A 17 -5.43 -22.94 24.26
C ARG A 17 -4.66 -24.21 24.62
N ASP A 18 -5.36 -25.24 25.06
CA ASP A 18 -4.72 -26.49 25.46
C ASP A 18 -4.08 -27.19 24.28
N LEU A 19 -4.73 -27.19 23.11
CA LEU A 19 -4.17 -27.80 21.91
C LEU A 19 -2.91 -27.09 21.42
N VAL A 20 -2.93 -25.75 21.30
CA VAL A 20 -1.74 -24.97 20.92
C VAL A 20 -0.61 -25.20 21.92
N LYS A 21 -0.90 -25.16 23.23
CA LYS A 21 0.10 -25.38 24.28
C LYS A 21 0.79 -26.74 24.16
N VAL A 22 0.03 -27.81 23.94
CA VAL A 22 0.59 -29.17 23.82
C VAL A 22 1.43 -29.33 22.55
N LEU A 23 1.01 -28.71 21.44
CA LEU A 23 1.79 -28.70 20.20
C LEU A 23 3.09 -27.89 20.34
N GLU A 24 3.04 -26.71 20.94
CA GLU A 24 4.22 -25.86 21.18
C GLU A 24 5.24 -26.54 22.12
N GLN A 25 4.79 -27.31 23.12
CA GLN A 25 5.67 -28.12 23.99
C GLN A 25 6.48 -29.17 23.23
N ARG A 26 6.04 -29.56 22.04
CA ARG A 26 6.75 -30.48 21.13
C ARG A 26 7.45 -29.74 19.99
N ALA A 27 7.59 -28.42 20.10
CA ALA A 27 8.10 -27.54 19.05
C ALA A 27 7.31 -27.66 17.72
N ILE A 28 6.03 -28.08 17.78
CA ILE A 28 5.15 -28.16 16.61
C ILE A 28 4.49 -26.80 16.41
N ASN A 29 5.00 -26.04 15.45
CA ASN A 29 4.40 -24.77 15.05
C ASN A 29 3.01 -24.99 14.44
N CYS A 30 2.00 -24.32 14.98
CA CYS A 30 0.63 -24.37 14.48
C CYS A 30 0.02 -22.97 14.36
N ILE A 31 -0.99 -22.84 13.51
CA ILE A 31 -1.73 -21.59 13.30
C ILE A 31 -3.23 -21.92 13.36
N LEU A 32 -3.98 -21.23 14.20
CA LEU A 32 -5.45 -21.29 14.21
C LEU A 32 -5.98 -20.53 12.98
N VAL A 33 -6.97 -21.12 12.30
CA VAL A 33 -7.50 -20.62 11.03
C VAL A 33 -9.03 -20.49 11.02
N GLU A 34 -9.56 -19.92 9.96
CA GLU A 34 -11.01 -19.78 9.69
C GLU A 34 -11.80 -19.17 10.87
N ASP A 35 -12.95 -19.78 11.20
CA ASP A 35 -13.89 -19.31 12.22
C ASP A 35 -13.23 -19.13 13.59
N MET A 36 -12.23 -19.95 13.94
CA MET A 36 -11.54 -19.85 15.23
C MET A 36 -10.64 -18.61 15.31
N ALA A 37 -9.87 -18.36 14.25
CA ALA A 37 -9.05 -17.16 14.17
C ALA A 37 -9.91 -15.89 14.18
N ALA A 38 -11.05 -15.92 13.47
CA ALA A 38 -12.02 -14.83 13.48
C ALA A 38 -12.64 -14.58 14.85
N TYR A 39 -13.04 -15.64 15.54
CA TYR A 39 -13.64 -15.59 16.87
C TYR A 39 -12.68 -14.97 17.89
N LEU A 40 -11.41 -15.40 17.90
CA LEU A 40 -10.38 -14.81 18.76
C LEU A 40 -10.12 -13.33 18.43
N GLN A 41 -10.30 -12.94 17.16
CA GLN A 41 -10.17 -11.55 16.69
C GLN A 41 -11.45 -10.72 16.83
N GLY A 42 -12.43 -11.18 17.63
CA GLY A 42 -13.60 -10.39 18.02
C GLY A 42 -14.88 -10.70 17.24
N SER A 43 -14.91 -11.71 16.36
CA SER A 43 -16.16 -12.15 15.74
C SER A 43 -17.15 -12.68 16.78
N LYS A 44 -18.44 -12.35 16.59
CA LYS A 44 -19.53 -12.84 17.45
C LYS A 44 -19.87 -14.31 17.18
N ALA A 45 -19.46 -14.86 16.04
CA ALA A 45 -19.73 -16.23 15.64
C ALA A 45 -18.88 -17.20 16.48
N VAL A 46 -19.54 -18.11 17.19
CA VAL A 46 -18.84 -19.14 17.97
C VAL A 46 -18.50 -20.31 17.05
N PRO A 47 -17.22 -20.70 16.91
CA PRO A 47 -16.79 -21.78 16.04
C PRO A 47 -17.48 -23.10 16.40
N LYS A 48 -17.71 -23.94 15.39
CA LYS A 48 -18.29 -25.26 15.63
C LYS A 48 -17.23 -26.25 16.13
N ASP A 49 -16.05 -26.13 15.56
CA ASP A 49 -14.83 -26.90 15.74
C ASP A 49 -13.63 -25.95 15.84
N VAL A 50 -12.49 -26.50 16.26
CA VAL A 50 -11.21 -25.80 16.24
C VAL A 50 -10.37 -26.36 15.09
N LYS A 51 -10.09 -25.50 14.12
CA LYS A 51 -9.23 -25.81 12.98
C LYS A 51 -7.87 -25.20 13.16
N LEU A 52 -6.83 -25.99 12.88
CA LEU A 52 -5.46 -25.52 12.95
C LEU A 52 -4.62 -26.11 11.82
N VAL A 53 -3.74 -25.27 11.30
CA VAL A 53 -2.77 -25.62 10.27
C VAL A 53 -1.44 -25.90 10.96
N LEU A 54 -0.93 -27.11 10.76
CA LEU A 54 0.38 -27.52 11.24
C LEU A 54 1.44 -27.07 10.22
N SER A 55 2.45 -26.35 10.70
CA SER A 55 3.58 -25.97 9.86
C SER A 55 4.38 -27.21 9.47
N PRO A 56 4.81 -27.35 8.20
CA PRO A 56 5.69 -28.45 7.81
C PRO A 56 6.97 -28.37 8.63
N GLN A 57 7.28 -29.45 9.34
CA GLN A 57 8.57 -29.61 10.02
C GLN A 57 9.59 -30.12 9.00
N THR A 58 10.86 -29.80 9.24
CA THR A 58 11.99 -30.52 8.63
C THR A 58 11.88 -32.03 8.92
N GLU A 59 12.55 -32.86 8.11
CA GLU A 59 12.47 -34.33 8.10
C GLU A 59 12.18 -34.97 9.48
N GLY A 60 11.15 -35.82 9.55
CA GLY A 60 10.69 -36.47 10.80
C GLY A 60 9.32 -36.02 11.33
N ALA A 61 8.54 -35.27 10.54
CA ALA A 61 7.22 -34.79 10.94
C ALA A 61 6.27 -35.94 11.31
N LEU A 62 5.66 -35.87 12.50
CA LEU A 62 4.58 -36.76 12.89
C LEU A 62 3.39 -36.60 11.95
N SER A 63 2.83 -37.70 11.47
CA SER A 63 1.59 -37.67 10.70
C SER A 63 0.46 -37.08 11.53
N LYS A 64 -0.60 -36.58 10.87
CA LYS A 64 -1.82 -36.11 11.53
C LYS A 64 -2.36 -37.12 12.55
N ASP A 65 -2.36 -38.39 12.18
CA ASP A 65 -2.84 -39.48 13.05
C ASP A 65 -1.90 -39.73 14.23
N ALA A 66 -0.58 -39.62 14.02
CA ALA A 66 0.39 -39.74 15.11
C ALA A 66 0.26 -38.59 16.12
N ILE A 67 0.03 -37.36 15.66
CA ILE A 67 -0.25 -36.21 16.53
C ILE A 67 -1.57 -36.42 17.29
N ALA A 68 -2.61 -36.89 16.62
CA ALA A 68 -3.90 -37.16 17.27
C ALA A 68 -3.78 -38.25 18.34
N LYS A 69 -3.08 -39.36 18.06
CA LYS A 69 -2.79 -40.42 19.05
C LYS A 69 -2.01 -39.88 20.23
N TYR A 70 -0.95 -39.11 19.95
CA TYR A 70 -0.14 -38.47 20.97
C TYR A 70 -0.97 -37.59 21.91
N LEU A 71 -1.87 -36.76 21.38
CA LEU A 71 -2.75 -35.91 22.19
C LEU A 71 -3.65 -36.73 23.13
N VAL A 72 -4.21 -37.83 22.64
CA VAL A 72 -5.04 -38.74 23.44
C VAL A 72 -4.22 -39.46 24.52
N GLU A 73 -3.02 -39.93 24.18
CA GLU A 73 -2.15 -40.64 25.12
C GLU A 73 -1.64 -39.75 26.25
N GLN A 74 -1.20 -38.52 25.94
CA GLN A 74 -0.68 -37.60 26.95
C GLN A 74 -1.76 -36.94 27.80
N HIS A 75 -2.96 -36.76 27.23
CA HIS A 75 -4.04 -36.02 27.87
C HIS A 75 -5.40 -36.72 27.69
N PRO A 76 -5.56 -37.97 28.16
CA PRO A 76 -6.75 -38.81 27.89
C PRO A 76 -8.04 -38.29 28.53
N THR A 77 -7.92 -37.41 29.53
CA THR A 77 -9.06 -36.72 30.16
C THR A 77 -9.58 -35.56 29.31
N LYS A 78 -8.73 -34.98 28.46
CA LYS A 78 -9.05 -33.81 27.62
C LYS A 78 -9.26 -34.16 26.15
N PHE A 79 -8.54 -35.14 25.60
CA PHE A 79 -8.64 -35.50 24.18
C PHE A 79 -9.05 -36.96 24.02
N ARG A 80 -10.01 -37.22 23.13
CA ARG A 80 -10.48 -38.58 22.81
C ARG A 80 -10.84 -38.69 21.35
N PHE A 81 -10.66 -39.87 20.78
CA PHE A 81 -11.29 -40.21 19.51
C PHE A 81 -12.78 -40.45 19.71
N ARG A 82 -13.57 -39.94 18.78
CA ARG A 82 -15.01 -40.14 18.73
C ARG A 82 -15.42 -40.49 17.32
N GLN A 83 -16.31 -41.46 17.18
CA GLN A 83 -16.87 -41.81 15.89
C GLN A 83 -18.05 -40.88 15.54
N ARG A 84 -17.99 -40.22 14.39
CA ARG A 84 -19.12 -39.45 13.83
C ARG A 84 -20.19 -40.38 13.26
N LYS A 85 -21.38 -39.85 12.98
CA LYS A 85 -22.51 -40.62 12.41
C LYS A 85 -22.17 -41.31 11.08
N ASN A 86 -21.26 -40.74 10.30
CA ASN A 86 -20.74 -41.30 9.05
C ASN A 86 -19.58 -42.28 9.26
N LYS A 87 -19.36 -42.76 10.49
CA LYS A 87 -18.30 -43.70 10.88
C LYS A 87 -16.86 -43.18 10.80
N THR A 88 -16.65 -41.89 10.51
CA THR A 88 -15.30 -41.30 10.54
C THR A 88 -14.90 -40.95 11.97
N ASP A 89 -13.69 -41.33 12.39
CA ASP A 89 -13.15 -40.90 13.66
C ASP A 89 -12.74 -39.43 13.61
N VAL A 90 -13.08 -38.70 14.68
CA VAL A 90 -12.69 -37.32 14.90
C VAL A 90 -12.04 -37.20 16.27
N LEU A 91 -11.01 -36.37 16.37
CA LEU A 91 -10.42 -36.00 17.65
C LEU A 91 -11.32 -34.95 18.30
N SER A 92 -11.78 -35.21 19.53
CA SER A 92 -12.63 -34.29 20.30
C SER A 92 -11.97 -33.88 21.61
N TYR A 93 -12.11 -32.60 21.96
CA TYR A 93 -11.78 -32.02 23.26
C TYR A 93 -12.91 -32.24 24.25
N TYR A 94 -12.58 -32.45 25.52
CA TYR A 94 -13.50 -32.53 26.65
C TYR A 94 -13.03 -31.61 27.75
N ASP A 95 -13.95 -30.81 28.28
CA ASP A 95 -13.69 -29.93 29.42
C ASP A 95 -14.61 -30.30 30.58
N SER A 96 -14.05 -30.93 31.60
CA SER A 96 -14.78 -31.31 32.81
C SER A 96 -15.13 -30.12 33.69
N THR A 97 -14.52 -28.94 33.47
CA THR A 97 -14.80 -27.73 34.26
C THR A 97 -16.09 -27.01 33.82
N VAL A 98 -16.64 -27.36 32.65
CA VAL A 98 -17.86 -26.74 32.11
C VAL A 98 -19.09 -27.59 32.47
N LEU A 99 -20.03 -27.06 33.25
CA LEU A 99 -21.29 -27.74 33.62
C LEU A 99 -22.47 -27.30 32.72
N PRO A 100 -23.40 -28.20 32.32
CA PRO A 100 -23.47 -29.64 32.58
C PRO A 100 -22.73 -30.50 31.54
N PRO A 101 -22.23 -31.69 31.93
CA PRO A 101 -21.29 -32.52 31.15
C PRO A 101 -21.85 -33.10 29.83
N LYS A 102 -23.16 -33.03 29.59
CA LYS A 102 -23.80 -33.67 28.41
C LYS A 102 -23.56 -32.93 27.08
N LYS A 103 -22.91 -31.77 27.08
CA LYS A 103 -22.61 -30.96 25.87
C LYS A 103 -21.19 -30.37 25.88
N THR A 104 -20.23 -31.06 26.49
CA THR A 104 -18.88 -30.52 26.74
C THR A 104 -17.83 -31.12 25.82
N HIS A 105 -18.07 -31.08 24.51
CA HIS A 105 -17.00 -31.37 23.57
C HIS A 105 -16.94 -30.41 22.40
N CYS A 106 -15.71 -30.25 21.88
CA CYS A 106 -15.41 -29.53 20.67
C CYS A 106 -14.58 -30.45 19.77
N ASP A 107 -14.98 -30.60 18.51
CA ASP A 107 -14.21 -31.40 17.55
C ASP A 107 -13.02 -30.58 17.02
N PHE A 108 -11.96 -31.27 16.61
CA PHE A 108 -10.80 -30.69 15.96
C PHE A 108 -10.65 -31.12 14.51
N GLU A 109 -10.09 -30.23 13.71
CA GLU A 109 -9.55 -30.56 12.41
C GLU A 109 -8.09 -30.10 12.32
N LEU A 110 -7.18 -31.08 12.31
CA LEU A 110 -5.78 -30.85 12.03
C LEU A 110 -5.59 -30.80 10.51
N ILE A 111 -5.06 -29.69 9.99
CA ILE A 111 -4.78 -29.48 8.57
C ILE A 111 -3.26 -29.50 8.40
N THR A 112 -2.77 -30.38 7.56
CA THR A 112 -1.36 -30.43 7.14
C THR A 112 -1.22 -29.71 5.82
N VAL A 113 -0.29 -28.77 5.72
CA VAL A 113 0.00 -28.04 4.49
C VAL A 113 1.28 -28.56 3.84
N PRO A 114 1.33 -28.64 2.50
CA PRO A 114 2.53 -29.03 1.78
C PRO A 114 3.68 -28.04 2.01
N ASN A 115 4.91 -28.51 1.76
CA ASN A 115 6.12 -27.68 1.74
C ASN A 115 6.52 -27.43 0.27
N PRO A 116 6.70 -26.18 -0.20
CA PRO A 116 6.61 -24.92 0.54
C PRO A 116 5.18 -24.57 0.97
N ARG A 117 5.09 -23.87 2.11
CA ARG A 117 3.81 -23.48 2.72
C ARG A 117 3.03 -22.56 1.77
N PRO A 118 1.71 -22.75 1.60
CA PRO A 118 0.88 -21.82 0.83
C PRO A 118 1.03 -20.37 1.31
N PRO A 119 0.93 -19.37 0.41
CA PRO A 119 1.09 -17.96 0.76
C PRO A 119 0.19 -17.50 1.91
N GLU A 120 -1.00 -18.07 2.06
CA GLU A 120 -1.95 -17.71 3.13
C GLU A 120 -1.47 -18.07 4.54
N TYR A 121 -0.48 -18.96 4.71
CA TYR A 121 0.03 -19.39 6.02
C TYR A 121 1.43 -18.87 6.35
N ARG A 122 1.83 -17.81 5.66
CA ARG A 122 3.08 -17.08 5.85
C ARG A 122 3.20 -16.54 7.29
N PRO A 123 4.37 -16.66 7.96
CA PRO A 123 4.57 -16.18 9.32
C PRO A 123 4.20 -14.70 9.52
N GLU A 124 4.36 -13.88 8.49
CA GLU A 124 4.03 -12.44 8.48
C GLU A 124 2.52 -12.20 8.62
N LEU A 125 1.70 -13.19 8.24
CA LEU A 125 0.24 -13.16 8.36
C LEU A 125 -0.25 -13.76 9.69
N VAL A 126 0.66 -14.29 10.51
CA VAL A 126 0.35 -14.88 11.82
C VAL A 126 0.51 -13.81 12.90
N ARG A 127 -0.51 -13.67 13.75
CA ARG A 127 -0.48 -12.79 14.92
C ARG A 127 -0.75 -13.61 16.17
N ARG A 128 -0.24 -13.20 17.33
CA ARG A 128 -0.65 -13.80 18.61
C ARG A 128 -1.79 -13.01 19.22
N VAL A 129 -2.92 -13.68 19.46
CA VAL A 129 -4.07 -13.12 20.18
C VAL A 129 -4.29 -13.95 21.44
N GLU A 130 -4.22 -13.30 22.61
CA GLU A 130 -4.21 -14.01 23.91
C GLU A 130 -3.14 -15.11 23.99
N GLY A 131 -1.98 -14.87 23.36
CA GLY A 131 -0.90 -15.85 23.27
C GLY A 131 -1.07 -16.93 22.20
N LEU A 132 -2.22 -17.00 21.51
CA LEU A 132 -2.50 -18.02 20.50
C LEU A 132 -2.12 -17.54 19.09
N PRO A 133 -1.40 -18.35 18.30
CA PRO A 133 -1.08 -18.03 16.90
C PRO A 133 -2.34 -18.15 16.05
N VAL A 134 -2.81 -17.03 15.51
CA VAL A 134 -3.98 -16.94 14.63
C VAL A 134 -3.56 -16.34 13.28
N ILE A 135 -4.14 -16.83 12.19
CA ILE A 135 -4.04 -16.16 10.89
C ILE A 135 -4.78 -14.82 10.96
N SER A 136 -4.24 -13.78 10.33
CA SER A 136 -4.83 -12.44 10.38
C SER A 136 -6.25 -12.44 9.80
N LEU A 137 -7.16 -11.67 10.43
CA LEU A 137 -8.52 -11.51 9.94
C LEU A 137 -8.56 -11.00 8.49
N LEU A 138 -7.59 -10.15 8.12
CA LEU A 138 -7.38 -9.68 6.76
C LEU A 138 -7.18 -10.86 5.81
N SER A 139 -6.24 -11.76 6.09
CA SER A 139 -5.98 -12.93 5.25
C SER A 139 -7.23 -13.78 5.05
N ILE A 140 -7.98 -14.05 6.12
CA ILE A 140 -9.25 -14.80 6.03
C ILE A 140 -10.26 -14.07 5.12
N ALA A 141 -10.37 -12.75 5.27
CA ALA A 141 -11.26 -11.95 4.44
C ALA A 141 -10.81 -11.96 2.96
N MET A 142 -9.51 -11.85 2.71
CA MET A 142 -8.94 -11.91 1.35
C MET A 142 -9.23 -13.25 0.67
N ASP A 143 -9.01 -14.37 1.37
CA ASP A 143 -9.24 -15.70 0.82
C ASP A 143 -10.72 -15.89 0.45
N LEU A 144 -11.62 -15.51 1.36
CA LEU A 144 -13.07 -15.59 1.11
C LEU A 144 -13.52 -14.68 -0.03
N LEU A 145 -12.90 -13.51 -0.18
CA LEU A 145 -13.18 -12.59 -1.28
C LEU A 145 -12.65 -13.12 -2.60
N GLN A 146 -11.45 -13.70 -2.62
CA GLN A 146 -10.88 -14.32 -3.81
C GLN A 146 -11.72 -15.53 -4.25
N GLU A 147 -12.16 -16.37 -3.31
CA GLU A 147 -13.08 -17.48 -3.58
C GLU A 147 -14.40 -16.96 -4.15
N LEU A 148 -14.97 -15.92 -3.55
CA LEU A 148 -16.18 -15.27 -4.05
C LEU A 148 -16.00 -14.71 -5.48
N LEU A 149 -14.90 -14.03 -5.75
CA LEU A 149 -14.57 -13.49 -7.08
C LEU A 149 -14.40 -14.61 -8.11
N SER A 150 -13.69 -15.70 -7.77
CA SER A 150 -13.52 -16.85 -8.67
C SER A 150 -14.85 -17.51 -9.07
N HIS A 151 -15.82 -17.52 -8.15
CA HIS A 151 -17.18 -17.96 -8.43
C HIS A 151 -17.92 -17.04 -9.41
N TYR A 152 -17.69 -15.73 -9.35
CA TYR A 152 -18.25 -14.78 -10.31
C TYR A 152 -17.60 -14.90 -11.70
N ASP A 153 -16.28 -15.05 -11.75
CA ASP A 153 -15.55 -15.21 -13.01
C ASP A 153 -15.99 -16.49 -13.74
N SER A 154 -16.15 -17.60 -13.00
CA SER A 154 -16.68 -18.85 -13.55
C SER A 154 -18.17 -18.81 -13.88
N ALA A 155 -18.97 -18.00 -13.18
CA ALA A 155 -20.40 -17.82 -13.46
C ALA A 155 -20.67 -17.13 -14.81
N SER A 156 -19.70 -16.41 -15.39
CA SER A 156 -19.82 -15.88 -16.75
C SER A 156 -20.07 -16.98 -17.80
N LEU A 157 -19.65 -18.21 -17.51
CA LEU A 157 -19.78 -19.38 -18.37
C LEU A 157 -20.99 -20.27 -18.04
N ASN A 158 -21.69 -20.02 -16.91
CA ASN A 158 -22.82 -20.85 -16.47
C ASN A 158 -24.02 -19.99 -15.98
N PRO A 159 -25.13 -19.94 -16.73
CA PRO A 159 -26.32 -19.14 -16.40
C PRO A 159 -26.98 -19.49 -15.05
N GLU A 160 -26.80 -20.70 -14.54
CA GLU A 160 -27.34 -21.08 -13.22
C GLU A 160 -26.54 -20.47 -12.07
N LEU A 161 -25.21 -20.40 -12.20
CA LEU A 161 -24.33 -19.75 -11.22
C LEU A 161 -24.54 -18.22 -11.20
N GLN A 162 -25.00 -17.62 -12.30
CA GLN A 162 -25.41 -16.21 -12.31
C GLN A 162 -26.60 -15.92 -11.40
N ARG A 163 -27.48 -16.90 -11.14
CA ARG A 163 -28.72 -16.67 -10.39
C ARG A 163 -28.52 -16.65 -8.89
N ARG A 164 -27.55 -17.40 -8.34
CA ARG A 164 -27.36 -17.50 -6.88
C ARG A 164 -25.89 -17.63 -6.52
N PRO A 165 -25.25 -16.55 -6.03
CA PRO A 165 -23.91 -16.69 -5.53
C PRO A 165 -23.92 -17.50 -4.22
N PRO A 166 -22.76 -18.03 -3.80
CA PRO A 166 -22.66 -18.91 -2.64
C PRO A 166 -23.02 -18.16 -1.35
N LYS A 167 -24.29 -18.26 -0.95
CA LYS A 167 -24.87 -17.64 0.27
C LYS A 167 -24.03 -17.86 1.52
N LYS A 168 -23.34 -19.00 1.62
CA LYS A 168 -22.45 -19.36 2.72
C LYS A 168 -21.21 -18.47 2.81
N LEU A 169 -20.55 -18.15 1.68
CA LEU A 169 -19.34 -17.32 1.66
C LEU A 169 -19.62 -15.90 2.09
N TYR A 170 -20.71 -15.34 1.58
CA TYR A 170 -21.17 -14.02 1.99
C TYR A 170 -21.52 -13.95 3.48
N GLN A 171 -22.27 -14.95 3.98
CA GLN A 171 -22.59 -15.01 5.42
C GLN A 171 -21.33 -15.10 6.29
N LYS A 172 -20.29 -15.82 5.84
CA LYS A 172 -19.00 -15.84 6.52
C LYS A 172 -18.36 -14.46 6.53
N LEU A 173 -18.16 -13.83 5.36
CA LEU A 173 -17.58 -12.47 5.27
C LEU A 173 -18.31 -11.46 6.15
N ARG A 174 -19.64 -11.52 6.19
CA ARG A 174 -20.45 -10.65 7.03
C ARG A 174 -20.25 -10.86 8.53
N LEU A 175 -19.98 -12.09 8.97
CA LEU A 175 -19.67 -12.39 10.37
C LEU A 175 -18.24 -11.98 10.76
N LEU A 176 -17.35 -11.84 9.78
CA LEU A 176 -15.96 -11.41 9.96
C LEU A 176 -15.83 -9.89 10.03
N LEU A 177 -16.59 -9.19 9.19
CA LEU A 177 -16.54 -7.73 9.10
C LEU A 177 -17.42 -7.10 10.19
N PRO A 178 -16.99 -6.01 10.85
CA PRO A 178 -17.80 -5.28 11.81
C PRO A 178 -19.17 -4.90 11.22
N SER A 179 -20.25 -5.24 11.92
CA SER A 179 -21.61 -4.95 11.47
C SER A 179 -21.92 -3.45 11.56
N SER A 180 -22.45 -2.88 10.48
CA SER A 180 -23.28 -1.67 10.56
C SER A 180 -24.53 -1.98 11.40
N ASN A 181 -24.96 -1.05 12.26
CA ASN A 181 -26.16 -1.20 13.09
C ASN A 181 -27.49 -1.14 12.29
N ALA A 182 -27.43 -1.06 10.96
CA ALA A 182 -28.64 -0.98 10.12
C ALA A 182 -29.46 -2.28 10.16
N PRO A 183 -30.79 -2.22 10.44
CA PRO A 183 -31.68 -3.38 10.40
C PRO A 183 -31.83 -3.91 8.96
N LEU A 184 -31.89 -5.23 8.81
CA LEU A 184 -32.03 -5.86 7.49
C LEU A 184 -33.47 -6.22 7.14
N HIS A 185 -33.84 -5.93 5.91
CA HIS A 185 -34.98 -6.54 5.24
C HIS A 185 -34.62 -7.93 4.69
N SER A 186 -35.58 -8.87 4.71
CA SER A 186 -35.43 -10.21 4.13
C SER A 186 -35.08 -10.11 2.63
N PRO A 187 -34.10 -10.89 2.13
CA PRO A 187 -33.65 -10.77 0.76
C PRO A 187 -34.69 -11.34 -0.20
N ALA A 188 -35.32 -10.49 -1.01
CA ALA A 188 -35.76 -10.90 -2.34
C ALA A 188 -34.49 -11.16 -3.20
N ASP A 189 -34.54 -12.08 -4.16
CA ASP A 189 -33.40 -12.58 -4.98
C ASP A 189 -32.48 -11.47 -5.57
N LYS A 190 -32.93 -10.22 -5.62
CA LYS A 190 -32.20 -9.05 -6.13
C LYS A 190 -31.29 -8.35 -5.09
N SER A 191 -31.39 -8.62 -3.77
CA SER A 191 -30.58 -7.94 -2.74
C SER A 191 -29.16 -8.50 -2.61
N PHE A 192 -28.94 -9.76 -3.02
CA PHE A 192 -27.72 -10.47 -2.67
C PHE A 192 -26.46 -9.87 -3.30
N ARG A 193 -26.51 -9.46 -4.57
CA ARG A 193 -25.34 -8.84 -5.26
C ARG A 193 -24.97 -7.50 -4.64
N LEU A 194 -25.97 -6.73 -4.20
CA LEU A 194 -25.78 -5.44 -3.52
C LEU A 194 -25.20 -5.62 -2.13
N GLU A 195 -25.67 -6.64 -1.42
CA GLU A 195 -25.13 -7.07 -0.14
C GLU A 195 -23.66 -7.54 -0.26
N ALA A 196 -23.33 -8.32 -1.29
CA ALA A 196 -21.96 -8.72 -1.57
C ALA A 196 -21.06 -7.51 -1.90
N LEU A 197 -21.57 -6.57 -2.71
CA LEU A 197 -20.88 -5.31 -3.00
C LEU A 197 -20.67 -4.47 -1.74
N ASP A 198 -21.66 -4.37 -0.86
CA ASP A 198 -21.58 -3.66 0.42
C ASP A 198 -20.57 -4.32 1.38
N CYS A 199 -20.54 -5.65 1.46
CA CYS A 199 -19.48 -6.38 2.16
C CYS A 199 -18.10 -6.12 1.55
N PHE A 200 -18.00 -6.08 0.22
CA PHE A 200 -16.75 -5.78 -0.46
C PHE A 200 -16.32 -4.33 -0.23
N LEU A 201 -17.24 -3.37 -0.28
CA LEU A 201 -16.96 -1.96 0.01
C LEU A 201 -16.50 -1.79 1.46
N ARG A 202 -17.16 -2.44 2.42
CA ARG A 202 -16.70 -2.49 3.82
C ARG A 202 -15.33 -3.13 3.95
N ALA A 203 -15.11 -4.28 3.31
CA ALA A 203 -13.82 -4.94 3.32
C ALA A 203 -12.76 -4.04 2.70
N SER A 204 -13.04 -3.37 1.59
CA SER A 204 -12.13 -2.42 0.92
C SER A 204 -11.91 -1.15 1.73
N SER A 205 -12.86 -0.73 2.56
CA SER A 205 -12.66 0.39 3.49
C SER A 205 -11.75 0.02 4.66
N LEU A 206 -11.73 -1.26 5.03
CA LEU A 206 -10.85 -1.81 6.06
C LEU A 206 -9.50 -2.25 5.49
N PHE A 207 -9.47 -2.65 4.21
CA PHE A 207 -8.37 -3.30 3.51
C PHE A 207 -8.32 -2.84 2.04
N PRO A 208 -7.73 -1.66 1.75
CA PRO A 208 -7.81 -1.05 0.42
C PRO A 208 -7.08 -1.79 -0.70
N GLU A 209 -6.27 -2.82 -0.40
CA GLU A 209 -5.72 -3.75 -1.39
C GLU A 209 -6.82 -4.43 -2.21
N LEU A 210 -7.99 -4.62 -1.60
CA LEU A 210 -9.18 -5.16 -2.23
C LEU A 210 -9.75 -4.23 -3.31
N ALA A 211 -9.44 -2.93 -3.29
CA ALA A 211 -10.02 -1.98 -4.23
C ALA A 211 -9.72 -2.34 -5.70
N SER A 212 -8.58 -2.99 -5.96
CA SER A 212 -8.24 -3.50 -7.29
C SER A 212 -9.14 -4.67 -7.74
N GLY A 213 -9.61 -5.49 -6.79
CA GLY A 213 -10.55 -6.59 -7.00
C GLY A 213 -12.03 -6.16 -7.08
N LEU A 214 -12.34 -4.87 -6.90
CA LEU A 214 -13.72 -4.35 -7.06
C LEU A 214 -14.19 -4.42 -8.51
N SER A 215 -13.30 -4.26 -9.50
CA SER A 215 -13.70 -4.07 -10.90
C SER A 215 -14.49 -5.24 -11.52
N PRO A 216 -14.14 -6.52 -11.29
CA PRO A 216 -14.96 -7.66 -11.74
C PRO A 216 -16.33 -7.70 -11.07
N LEU A 217 -16.40 -7.45 -9.76
CA LEU A 217 -17.66 -7.46 -9.00
C LEU A 217 -18.58 -6.29 -9.41
N ILE A 218 -18.00 -5.11 -9.59
CA ILE A 218 -18.67 -3.93 -10.14
C ILE A 218 -19.23 -4.26 -11.52
N ARG A 219 -18.45 -4.88 -12.41
CA ARG A 219 -18.91 -5.35 -13.73
C ARG A 219 -20.06 -6.35 -13.62
N ALA A 220 -19.98 -7.32 -12.72
CA ALA A 220 -21.07 -8.28 -12.48
C ALA A 220 -22.37 -7.63 -11.97
N CYS A 221 -22.26 -6.47 -11.30
CA CYS A 221 -23.38 -5.68 -10.83
C CYS A 221 -23.93 -4.69 -11.89
N ARG A 222 -23.20 -4.39 -12.98
CA ARG A 222 -23.60 -3.42 -14.04
C ARG A 222 -24.94 -3.74 -14.71
N ASN A 223 -25.31 -5.02 -14.81
CA ASN A 223 -26.53 -5.43 -15.50
C ASN A 223 -27.82 -5.26 -14.67
N PHE A 224 -27.73 -4.71 -13.45
CA PHE A 224 -28.88 -4.51 -12.57
C PHE A 224 -29.38 -3.07 -12.62
N LYS A 225 -30.63 -2.88 -13.05
CA LYS A 225 -31.36 -1.60 -13.06
C LYS A 225 -32.19 -1.34 -11.78
N PRO A 226 -31.60 -1.27 -10.58
CA PRO A 226 -32.18 -0.35 -9.60
C PRO A 226 -31.15 0.51 -8.88
N THR A 227 -31.59 1.74 -8.58
CA THR A 227 -30.90 2.74 -7.76
C THR A 227 -30.57 2.17 -6.39
N VAL A 228 -29.29 1.98 -6.10
CA VAL A 228 -28.82 1.45 -4.80
C VAL A 228 -28.55 2.65 -3.89
N ARG A 229 -29.26 2.73 -2.76
CA ARG A 229 -28.97 3.69 -1.69
C ARG A 229 -28.31 2.91 -0.56
N LEU A 230 -27.00 3.07 -0.39
CA LEU A 230 -26.32 2.57 0.81
C LEU A 230 -26.60 3.55 1.97
N THR A 231 -26.51 3.12 3.22
CA THR A 231 -26.67 3.99 4.39
C THR A 231 -25.49 3.85 5.35
N GLN A 232 -25.04 4.97 5.92
CA GLN A 232 -24.00 5.08 6.92
C GLN A 232 -24.42 4.35 8.20
N PRO A 233 -23.48 4.01 9.09
CA PRO A 233 -23.80 3.45 10.40
C PRO A 233 -24.76 4.31 11.24
N ASP A 234 -24.87 5.61 10.96
CA ASP A 234 -25.79 6.56 11.59
C ASP A 234 -27.11 6.78 10.82
N GLY A 235 -27.37 6.00 9.76
CA GLY A 235 -28.60 6.02 8.97
C GLY A 235 -28.64 7.01 7.81
N ARG A 236 -27.61 7.84 7.59
CA ARG A 236 -27.58 8.75 6.43
C ARG A 236 -27.31 8.00 5.13
N PRO A 237 -27.91 8.34 3.98
CA PRO A 237 -27.58 7.68 2.72
C PRO A 237 -26.10 7.90 2.35
N ILE A 238 -25.33 6.82 2.25
CA ILE A 238 -24.08 6.76 1.52
C ILE A 238 -24.48 6.80 0.05
N VAL A 239 -24.22 7.93 -0.59
CA VAL A 239 -23.90 8.12 -2.02
C VAL A 239 -24.65 7.22 -3.01
N ASP A 240 -25.35 7.83 -3.97
CA ASP A 240 -25.84 7.11 -5.16
C ASP A 240 -24.67 6.33 -5.80
N VAL A 241 -24.66 5.02 -5.59
CA VAL A 241 -23.57 4.13 -5.99
C VAL A 241 -23.42 4.13 -7.50
N THR A 242 -24.48 4.51 -8.24
CA THR A 242 -24.46 4.73 -9.69
C THR A 242 -23.34 5.70 -10.08
N ASN A 243 -23.15 6.81 -9.36
CA ASN A 243 -22.08 7.78 -9.62
C ASN A 243 -20.68 7.25 -9.23
N LEU A 244 -20.59 6.42 -8.19
CA LEU A 244 -19.32 5.81 -7.78
C LEU A 244 -18.88 4.73 -8.80
N LEU A 245 -19.83 3.93 -9.29
CA LEU A 245 -19.63 2.93 -10.33
C LEU A 245 -19.27 3.59 -11.67
N HIS A 246 -19.90 4.72 -12.00
CA HIS A 246 -19.62 5.49 -13.22
C HIS A 246 -18.23 6.17 -13.18
N LYS A 247 -17.75 6.58 -11.99
CA LYS A 247 -16.39 7.12 -11.80
C LYS A 247 -15.30 6.05 -11.88
N LEU A 248 -15.59 4.83 -11.42
CA LEU A 248 -14.70 3.68 -11.58
C LEU A 248 -14.70 3.17 -13.03
N ASP A 249 -15.76 3.42 -13.80
CA ASP A 249 -15.88 3.11 -15.24
C ASP A 249 -14.84 3.87 -16.07
N LEU A 250 -14.74 5.18 -15.86
CA LEU A 250 -13.82 6.07 -16.57
C LEU A 250 -12.34 5.68 -16.34
N ALA A 251 -12.00 5.12 -15.18
CA ALA A 251 -10.62 4.70 -14.87
C ALA A 251 -10.24 3.33 -15.46
N VAL A 252 -11.22 2.53 -15.90
CA VAL A 252 -11.00 1.19 -16.49
C VAL A 252 -10.98 1.27 -18.02
N GLU A 253 -11.77 2.14 -18.65
CA GLU A 253 -11.73 2.36 -20.10
C GLU A 253 -10.41 3.01 -20.54
N ASP A 254 -9.82 3.88 -19.70
CA ASP A 254 -8.52 4.53 -19.93
C ASP A 254 -7.31 3.56 -19.92
N ARG A 255 -7.52 2.26 -19.65
CA ARG A 255 -6.48 1.22 -19.61
C ARG A 255 -6.54 0.22 -20.76
N ASN A 256 -7.53 0.31 -21.63
CA ASN A 256 -7.63 -0.56 -22.81
C ASN A 256 -7.14 0.21 -24.05
N ASP A 257 -5.82 0.33 -24.21
CA ASP A 257 -5.25 0.70 -25.49
C ASP A 257 -5.49 -0.44 -26.51
N PRO A 258 -5.92 -0.14 -27.75
CA PRO A 258 -6.07 -1.16 -28.77
C PRO A 258 -4.70 -1.69 -29.21
N LEU A 259 -4.55 -3.02 -29.25
CA LEU A 259 -3.40 -3.70 -29.82
C LEU A 259 -3.14 -3.22 -31.27
N PRO A 260 -1.88 -2.99 -31.67
CA PRO A 260 -1.58 -2.51 -33.01
C PRO A 260 -1.74 -3.63 -34.04
N GLY A 261 -2.73 -3.46 -34.92
CA GLY A 261 -2.95 -4.31 -36.08
C GLY A 261 -1.94 -4.07 -37.22
N LEU A 262 -1.49 -5.17 -37.82
CA LEU A 262 -0.64 -5.29 -39.00
C LEU A 262 -1.24 -4.65 -40.28
N PRO A 263 -0.41 -4.38 -41.33
CA PRO A 263 -0.70 -3.39 -42.35
C PRO A 263 -1.55 -3.95 -43.51
N LEU A 264 -2.45 -3.11 -44.02
CA LEU A 264 -3.18 -3.35 -45.27
C LEU A 264 -2.63 -2.47 -46.41
N LYS A 265 -2.50 -3.13 -47.56
CA LYS A 265 -1.85 -2.71 -48.79
C LYS A 265 -2.62 -1.64 -49.58
N SER A 266 -1.82 -0.74 -50.17
CA SER A 266 -1.90 -0.16 -51.53
C SER A 266 -3.23 0.35 -52.11
N SER A 267 -3.22 1.61 -52.57
CA SER A 267 -3.55 2.05 -53.95
C SER A 267 -3.23 3.56 -54.08
N LYS A 268 -2.18 3.93 -54.81
CA LYS A 268 -2.14 4.44 -56.20
C LYS A 268 -2.56 5.92 -56.42
N VAL A 269 -1.52 6.72 -56.71
CA VAL A 269 -1.37 7.73 -57.78
C VAL A 269 -2.26 8.99 -57.76
N SER A 270 -1.64 10.17 -57.60
CA SER A 270 -1.70 11.23 -58.62
C SER A 270 -0.67 12.36 -58.39
N ALA A 271 0.05 12.65 -59.48
CA ALA A 271 0.65 13.90 -59.97
C ALA A 271 1.31 14.94 -59.03
N ALA A 272 2.58 15.24 -59.37
CA ALA A 272 3.34 16.43 -59.00
C ALA A 272 2.79 17.72 -59.66
N PRO A 273 3.23 18.93 -59.26
CA PRO A 273 4.52 19.43 -59.76
C PRO A 273 5.40 20.23 -58.78
N LYS A 274 6.69 20.19 -59.12
CA LYS A 274 7.85 21.02 -58.76
C LYS A 274 7.57 22.42 -58.19
N ALA A 275 8.28 22.76 -57.10
CA ALA A 275 9.12 23.96 -57.02
C ALA A 275 10.12 23.81 -55.87
N ALA A 276 11.41 23.96 -56.18
CA ALA A 276 12.52 23.91 -55.23
C ALA A 276 12.71 25.29 -54.59
N ILE A 277 12.80 25.33 -53.26
CA ILE A 277 13.43 26.43 -52.53
C ILE A 277 14.42 25.80 -51.55
N THR A 278 15.69 25.82 -51.95
CA THR A 278 16.83 25.52 -51.09
C THR A 278 17.05 26.71 -50.17
N VAL A 279 16.63 26.61 -48.91
CA VAL A 279 17.05 27.53 -47.85
C VAL A 279 18.17 26.84 -47.08
N GLN A 280 19.41 27.31 -47.29
CA GLN A 280 20.53 26.97 -46.41
C GLN A 280 20.29 27.63 -45.04
N PRO A 281 20.39 26.90 -43.92
CA PRO A 281 20.42 27.53 -42.61
C PRO A 281 21.80 28.19 -42.42
N GLN A 282 21.80 29.53 -42.32
CA GLN A 282 22.95 30.26 -41.80
C GLN A 282 23.18 29.83 -40.35
N VAL A 283 24.33 29.20 -40.12
CA VAL A 283 24.85 28.92 -38.78
C VAL A 283 25.36 30.23 -38.20
N THR A 284 24.52 30.89 -37.41
CA THR A 284 24.92 32.02 -36.59
C THR A 284 25.78 31.48 -35.43
N SER A 285 27.08 31.74 -35.48
CA SER A 285 28.01 31.43 -34.39
C SER A 285 27.57 32.16 -33.11
N LEU A 286 27.26 31.38 -32.06
CA LEU A 286 27.02 31.89 -30.71
C LEU A 286 28.26 32.65 -30.20
N PRO A 287 28.10 33.83 -29.60
CA PRO A 287 29.22 34.60 -29.06
C PRO A 287 29.91 33.82 -27.93
N GLU A 288 31.23 33.79 -28.02
CA GLU A 288 32.15 33.19 -27.07
C GLU A 288 31.91 33.79 -25.66
N ALA A 289 31.50 32.93 -24.72
CA ALA A 289 31.10 33.35 -23.40
C ALA A 289 32.32 33.87 -22.62
N VAL A 290 32.30 35.17 -22.30
CA VAL A 290 33.27 35.81 -21.41
C VAL A 290 33.21 35.12 -20.02
N PRO A 291 34.34 34.67 -19.46
CA PRO A 291 34.36 34.00 -18.16
C PRO A 291 34.02 35.02 -17.06
N LEU A 292 32.76 35.00 -16.63
CA LEU A 292 32.29 35.74 -15.47
C LEU A 292 32.90 35.10 -14.20
N SER A 293 33.71 35.88 -13.49
CA SER A 293 34.21 35.55 -12.16
C SER A 293 33.03 35.15 -11.25
N PRO A 294 33.16 34.08 -10.43
CA PRO A 294 32.07 33.61 -9.59
C PRO A 294 31.79 34.61 -8.48
N SER A 295 30.84 35.51 -8.70
CA SER A 295 30.22 36.29 -7.63
C SER A 295 29.55 35.32 -6.68
N SER A 296 29.94 35.35 -5.40
CA SER A 296 29.27 34.57 -4.35
C SER A 296 27.75 34.77 -4.45
N PRO A 297 26.94 33.70 -4.38
CA PRO A 297 25.50 33.81 -4.47
C PRO A 297 25.00 34.75 -3.38
N VAL A 298 24.37 35.86 -3.77
CA VAL A 298 23.75 36.81 -2.84
C VAL A 298 22.50 36.14 -2.30
N TYR A 299 22.59 35.55 -1.10
CA TYR A 299 21.42 35.07 -0.38
C TYR A 299 20.63 36.29 0.09
N THR A 300 19.36 36.36 -0.29
CA THR A 300 18.46 37.37 0.29
C THR A 300 18.12 36.92 1.71
N GLU A 301 17.99 37.86 2.64
CA GLU A 301 17.58 37.62 4.03
C GLU A 301 16.30 36.75 4.09
N ASP A 302 15.33 37.04 3.21
CA ASP A 302 14.09 36.26 3.05
C ASP A 302 14.32 34.78 2.71
N SER A 303 15.35 34.46 1.91
CA SER A 303 15.66 33.09 1.52
C SER A 303 16.21 32.27 2.70
N GLN A 304 16.99 32.91 3.56
CA GLN A 304 17.52 32.29 4.77
C GLN A 304 16.41 32.04 5.79
N VAL A 305 15.60 33.06 6.08
CA VAL A 305 14.45 32.96 7.00
C VAL A 305 13.49 31.85 6.54
N ARG A 306 13.14 31.81 5.24
CA ARG A 306 12.32 30.72 4.67
C ARG A 306 12.92 29.35 4.92
N THR A 307 14.22 29.21 4.69
CA THR A 307 14.94 27.94 4.88
C THR A 307 14.85 27.50 6.32
N GLU A 308 15.16 28.38 7.28
CA GLU A 308 15.08 28.10 8.72
C GLU A 308 13.68 27.64 9.15
N ILE A 309 12.63 28.28 8.63
CA ILE A 309 11.25 27.89 8.89
C ILE A 309 10.94 26.51 8.31
N ILE A 310 11.36 26.23 7.07
CA ILE A 310 11.15 24.91 6.45
C ILE A 310 11.87 23.81 7.25
N TYR A 311 13.07 24.06 7.78
CA TYR A 311 13.77 23.14 8.70
C TYR A 311 12.95 22.89 9.97
N MET A 312 12.40 23.94 10.58
CA MET A 312 11.54 23.83 11.75
C MET A 312 10.28 23.01 11.46
N VAL A 313 9.61 23.26 10.33
CA VAL A 313 8.43 22.49 9.90
C VAL A 313 8.79 21.03 9.70
N ALA A 314 9.89 20.74 8.99
CA ALA A 314 10.37 19.37 8.77
C ALA A 314 10.64 18.64 10.09
N LYS A 315 11.29 19.31 11.06
CA LYS A 315 11.54 18.75 12.39
C LYS A 315 10.23 18.41 13.11
N LYS A 316 9.25 19.33 13.12
CA LYS A 316 7.92 19.07 13.70
C LYS A 316 7.23 17.87 13.06
N VAL A 317 7.26 17.76 11.73
CA VAL A 317 6.65 16.62 11.02
C VAL A 317 7.34 15.31 11.40
N VAL A 318 8.68 15.28 11.43
CA VAL A 318 9.47 14.11 11.84
C VAL A 318 9.13 13.69 13.27
N ASP A 319 9.07 14.64 14.21
CA ASP A 319 8.74 14.37 15.62
C ASP A 319 7.31 13.81 15.77
N ILE A 320 6.33 14.32 15.00
CA ILE A 320 4.97 13.78 15.00
C ILE A 320 4.96 12.34 14.47
N LEU A 321 5.61 12.07 13.33
CA LEU A 321 5.65 10.73 12.73
C LEU A 321 6.36 9.73 13.64
N GLN A 322 7.46 10.13 14.27
CA GLN A 322 8.18 9.28 15.22
C GLN A 322 7.30 8.91 16.44
N ARG A 323 6.54 9.88 16.99
CA ARG A 323 5.63 9.62 18.13
C ARG A 323 4.53 8.61 17.81
N ILE A 324 4.07 8.55 16.57
CA ILE A 324 3.06 7.57 16.12
C ILE A 324 3.70 6.26 15.59
N GLY A 325 5.02 6.10 15.73
CA GLY A 325 5.75 4.90 15.35
C GLY A 325 5.91 4.72 13.83
N ILE A 326 5.98 5.83 13.08
CA ILE A 326 6.26 5.83 11.64
C ILE A 326 7.65 6.41 11.42
N ALA A 327 8.55 5.60 10.88
CA ALA A 327 9.84 6.09 10.43
C ALA A 327 9.64 7.00 9.21
N SER A 328 10.55 7.94 8.99
CA SER A 328 10.44 8.86 7.87
C SER A 328 11.81 9.32 7.40
N ALA A 329 11.87 9.83 6.18
CA ALA A 329 13.07 10.45 5.62
C ALA A 329 12.67 11.57 4.65
N LEU A 330 13.37 12.69 4.73
CA LEU A 330 13.18 13.83 3.83
C LEU A 330 13.76 13.50 2.45
N PHE A 331 13.06 13.95 1.42
CA PHE A 331 13.53 13.94 0.03
C PHE A 331 13.31 15.33 -0.60
N GLY A 332 13.42 15.44 -1.93
CA GLY A 332 13.06 16.67 -2.62
C GLY A 332 13.99 17.87 -2.34
N SER A 333 13.43 19.07 -2.38
CA SER A 333 14.24 20.32 -2.37
C SER A 333 14.96 20.56 -1.04
N LEU A 334 14.31 20.29 0.09
CA LEU A 334 14.93 20.39 1.42
C LEU A 334 16.07 19.38 1.59
N ALA A 335 15.90 18.14 1.12
CA ALA A 335 16.98 17.16 1.16
C ALA A 335 18.18 17.60 0.30
N CYS A 336 17.95 18.16 -0.89
CA CYS A 336 19.04 18.73 -1.70
C CYS A 336 19.81 19.79 -0.93
N HIS A 337 19.10 20.69 -0.25
CA HIS A 337 19.70 21.75 0.54
C HIS A 337 20.50 21.20 1.73
N ILE A 338 19.96 20.22 2.47
CA ILE A 338 20.67 19.52 3.57
C ILE A 338 21.97 18.86 3.08
N TYR A 339 22.01 18.38 1.84
CA TYR A 339 23.23 17.82 1.24
C TYR A 339 24.20 18.88 0.69
N GLY A 340 23.86 20.16 0.74
CA GLY A 340 24.74 21.27 0.36
C GLY A 340 24.36 21.98 -0.95
N ASN A 341 23.20 21.71 -1.53
CA ASN A 341 22.70 22.53 -2.65
C ASN A 341 22.32 23.92 -2.14
N ALA A 342 22.88 24.97 -2.77
CA ALA A 342 22.66 26.37 -2.39
C ALA A 342 21.20 26.83 -2.52
N ARG A 343 20.38 26.19 -3.35
CA ARG A 343 19.00 26.62 -3.58
C ARG A 343 18.15 26.45 -2.31
N ALA A 344 17.47 27.53 -1.91
CA ALA A 344 16.51 27.47 -0.81
C ALA A 344 15.33 26.53 -1.15
N PRO A 345 14.88 25.69 -0.20
CA PRO A 345 13.69 24.86 -0.38
C PRO A 345 12.43 25.72 -0.36
N ASN A 346 11.33 25.17 -0.91
CA ASN A 346 10.02 25.85 -0.93
C ASN A 346 8.96 25.10 -0.11
N ASP A 347 9.17 23.81 0.12
CA ASP A 347 8.23 22.86 0.70
C ASP A 347 8.99 21.76 1.44
N VAL A 348 8.25 20.98 2.23
CA VAL A 348 8.75 19.79 2.92
C VAL A 348 8.24 18.55 2.18
N ASP A 349 9.15 17.84 1.54
CA ASP A 349 8.90 16.53 0.93
C ASP A 349 9.35 15.43 1.90
N ILE A 350 8.42 14.59 2.36
CA ILE A 350 8.71 13.52 3.33
C ILE A 350 8.21 12.15 2.86
N LEU A 351 9.11 11.16 2.89
CA LEU A 351 8.81 9.76 2.68
C LEU A 351 8.44 9.14 4.03
N ALA A 352 7.18 8.78 4.23
CA ALA A 352 6.70 8.08 5.41
C ALA A 352 6.82 6.57 5.22
N LEU A 353 7.45 5.90 6.19
CA LEU A 353 7.79 4.49 6.17
C LEU A 353 6.96 3.75 7.24
N PRO A 354 5.73 3.33 6.91
CA PRO A 354 4.89 2.63 7.87
C PRO A 354 5.49 1.27 8.24
N PRO A 355 5.28 0.79 9.48
CA PRO A 355 5.72 -0.55 9.87
C PRO A 355 5.16 -1.64 8.95
N VAL A 356 5.97 -2.66 8.65
CA VAL A 356 5.55 -3.80 7.81
C VAL A 356 4.26 -4.41 8.35
N GLY A 357 3.31 -4.67 7.45
CA GLY A 357 2.00 -5.24 7.79
C GLY A 357 0.98 -4.24 8.36
N ARG A 358 1.33 -2.94 8.46
CA ARG A 358 0.35 -1.87 8.69
C ARG A 358 -0.03 -1.23 7.37
N PHE A 359 -1.33 -1.25 7.07
CA PHE A 359 -1.85 -0.48 5.95
C PHE A 359 -2.00 0.98 6.36
N VAL A 360 -1.25 1.86 5.70
CA VAL A 360 -1.21 3.29 5.96
C VAL A 360 -1.27 4.01 4.62
N THR A 361 -2.21 4.94 4.46
CA THR A 361 -2.30 5.78 3.24
C THR A 361 -1.64 7.13 3.47
N ALA A 362 -1.23 7.80 2.39
CA ALA A 362 -0.71 9.16 2.47
C ALA A 362 -1.71 10.11 3.14
N GLU A 363 -3.01 9.97 2.82
CA GLU A 363 -4.07 10.79 3.46
C GLU A 363 -4.21 10.52 4.95
N TRP A 364 -4.09 9.26 5.38
CA TRP A 364 -4.06 8.94 6.81
C TRP A 364 -2.86 9.58 7.49
N VAL A 365 -1.67 9.53 6.88
CA VAL A 365 -0.45 10.14 7.46
C VAL A 365 -0.61 11.65 7.56
N LYS A 366 -1.13 12.30 6.51
CA LYS A 366 -1.43 13.74 6.52
C LYS A 366 -2.42 14.11 7.63
N GLN A 367 -3.48 13.31 7.81
CA GLN A 367 -4.44 13.50 8.90
C GLN A 367 -3.80 13.26 10.28
N ALA A 368 -2.92 12.28 10.42
CA ALA A 368 -2.20 12.04 11.66
C ALA A 368 -1.26 13.21 12.00
N ILE A 369 -0.58 13.79 11.02
CA ILE A 369 0.23 15.01 11.19
C ILE A 369 -0.66 16.18 11.64
N ALA A 370 -1.77 16.42 10.93
CA ALA A 370 -2.71 17.49 11.27
C ALA A 370 -3.31 17.32 12.68
N ASN A 371 -3.60 16.10 13.10
CA ASN A 371 -4.12 15.82 14.44
C ASN A 371 -3.03 15.91 15.53
N GLY A 372 -1.75 15.73 15.15
CA GLY A 372 -0.63 15.76 16.08
C GLY A 372 -0.21 17.18 16.51
N ASP A 373 -0.55 18.19 15.72
CA ASP A 373 -0.39 19.62 16.00
C ASP A 373 -1.45 20.43 15.20
N PRO A 374 -2.73 20.43 15.65
CA PRO A 374 -3.85 21.00 14.91
C PRO A 374 -3.86 22.54 14.89
N GLU A 375 -3.06 23.18 15.75
CA GLU A 375 -2.90 24.63 15.77
C GLU A 375 -2.11 25.10 14.54
N HIS A 376 -1.10 24.32 14.13
CA HIS A 376 -0.19 24.70 13.05
C HIS A 376 -0.43 23.94 11.74
N PHE A 377 -0.94 22.72 11.78
CA PHE A 377 -1.16 21.93 10.56
C PHE A 377 -2.63 21.90 10.15
N ARG A 378 -2.87 22.15 8.85
CA ARG A 378 -4.22 22.09 8.26
C ARG A 378 -4.25 21.27 6.98
N LEU A 379 -5.39 20.61 6.78
CA LEU A 379 -5.71 19.93 5.53
C LEU A 379 -6.68 20.78 4.71
N GLU A 380 -6.30 21.07 3.48
CA GLU A 380 -7.13 21.81 2.54
C GLU A 380 -7.50 20.94 1.34
N ALA A 381 -8.65 21.21 0.73
CA ALA A 381 -9.00 20.56 -0.52
C ALA A 381 -8.00 20.95 -1.62
N ALA A 382 -7.66 20.01 -2.50
CA ALA A 382 -6.83 20.30 -3.65
C ALA A 382 -7.50 21.32 -4.58
N LYS A 383 -6.69 22.09 -5.33
CA LYS A 383 -7.21 23.09 -6.30
C LYS A 383 -8.10 22.46 -7.37
N ASN A 384 -7.83 21.21 -7.74
CA ASN A 384 -8.70 20.44 -8.62
C ASN A 384 -9.90 19.93 -7.81
N PRO A 385 -11.14 20.37 -8.10
CA PRO A 385 -12.32 19.93 -7.34
C PRO A 385 -12.62 18.43 -7.47
N ASN A 386 -12.06 17.75 -8.48
CA ASN A 386 -12.20 16.32 -8.67
C ASN A 386 -11.12 15.50 -7.94
N ALA A 387 -10.08 16.14 -7.42
CA ALA A 387 -9.06 15.44 -6.65
C ALA A 387 -9.61 15.02 -5.29
N THR A 388 -9.45 13.74 -4.97
CA THR A 388 -9.92 13.15 -3.71
C THR A 388 -8.94 13.33 -2.56
N TYR A 389 -7.72 13.78 -2.85
CA TYR A 389 -6.67 14.00 -1.85
C TYR A 389 -6.75 15.40 -1.25
N ARG A 390 -6.23 15.55 -0.03
CA ARG A 390 -6.04 16.84 0.63
C ARG A 390 -4.58 17.27 0.60
N VAL A 391 -4.36 18.58 0.61
CA VAL A 391 -3.03 19.16 0.72
C VAL A 391 -2.78 19.51 2.18
N LEU A 392 -1.66 19.04 2.72
CA LEU A 392 -1.22 19.36 4.07
C LEU A 392 -0.38 20.64 4.03
N TYR A 393 -0.77 21.61 4.85
CA TYR A 393 -0.06 22.86 5.04
C TYR A 393 0.31 23.06 6.50
N TYR A 394 1.49 23.65 6.72
CA TYR A 394 1.86 24.28 7.97
C TYR A 394 1.57 25.78 7.88
N LEU A 395 0.88 26.34 8.88
CA LEU A 395 0.59 27.76 8.99
C LEU A 395 1.81 28.49 9.54
N VAL A 396 2.35 29.41 8.75
CA VAL A 396 3.47 30.26 9.16
C VAL A 396 2.87 31.54 9.72
N ASP A 397 3.00 31.75 11.03
CA ASP A 397 2.56 32.99 11.67
C ASP A 397 3.41 34.19 11.16
N GLY A 398 2.82 35.38 11.08
CA GLY A 398 3.52 36.60 10.68
C GLY A 398 4.64 37.02 11.65
N GLY A 399 4.62 36.49 12.88
CA GLY A 399 5.76 36.59 13.81
C GLY A 399 6.96 35.69 13.45
N LEU A 400 6.77 34.68 12.60
CA LEU A 400 7.83 33.74 12.20
C LEU A 400 8.52 34.15 10.90
N ALA A 401 7.80 34.72 9.95
CA ALA A 401 8.34 35.13 8.65
C ALA A 401 7.82 36.50 8.22
N PRO A 402 8.62 37.30 7.48
CA PRO A 402 8.11 38.47 6.79
C PRO A 402 6.92 38.13 5.87
N PRO A 403 5.95 39.04 5.68
CA PRO A 403 4.84 38.84 4.75
C PRO A 403 5.34 38.47 3.35
N ASN A 404 4.65 37.53 2.69
CA ASN A 404 4.99 37.01 1.34
C ASN A 404 6.23 36.11 1.24
N THR A 405 6.89 35.78 2.35
CA THR A 405 7.96 34.75 2.35
C THR A 405 7.42 33.39 1.86
N PHE A 406 6.16 33.11 2.18
CA PHE A 406 5.42 31.92 1.76
C PHE A 406 4.15 32.31 1.02
N HIS A 407 3.67 31.43 0.13
CA HIS A 407 2.40 31.65 -0.54
C HIS A 407 1.25 31.58 0.47
N LYS A 408 0.62 32.73 0.75
CA LYS A 408 -0.48 32.87 1.72
C LYS A 408 -0.09 32.41 3.14
N ASP A 409 1.16 32.64 3.52
CA ASP A 409 1.69 32.33 4.85
C ASP A 409 1.57 30.83 5.21
N LYS A 410 1.78 29.98 4.20
CA LYS A 410 1.69 28.52 4.33
C LYS A 410 2.89 27.82 3.72
N CYS A 411 3.47 26.89 4.47
CA CYS A 411 4.45 25.93 3.96
C CYS A 411 3.74 24.63 3.58
N LYS A 412 3.91 24.16 2.35
CA LYS A 412 3.33 22.89 1.89
C LYS A 412 4.15 21.72 2.44
N VAL A 413 3.46 20.64 2.83
CA VAL A 413 4.08 19.38 3.24
C VAL A 413 3.55 18.26 2.34
N ASP A 414 4.41 17.73 1.48
CA ASP A 414 4.12 16.60 0.62
C ASP A 414 4.55 15.30 1.28
N VAL A 415 3.57 14.42 1.51
CA VAL A 415 3.78 13.12 2.15
C VAL A 415 3.66 12.03 1.09
N LEU A 416 4.75 11.31 0.86
CA LEU A 416 4.78 10.14 -0.02
C LEU A 416 5.01 8.86 0.78
N LEU A 417 4.61 7.74 0.18
CA LEU A 417 4.85 6.39 0.67
C LEU A 417 5.77 5.65 -0.32
N PRO A 418 6.46 4.58 0.12
CA PRO A 418 7.23 3.72 -0.77
C PRO A 418 6.43 3.25 -1.99
N GLY A 419 7.10 3.15 -3.13
CA GLY A 419 6.52 2.80 -4.43
C GLY A 419 5.97 4.00 -5.21
N ILE A 420 5.60 5.10 -4.54
CA ILE A 420 5.22 6.33 -5.23
C ILE A 420 6.47 7.03 -5.78
N MET A 421 6.45 7.40 -7.05
CA MET A 421 7.62 7.96 -7.77
C MET A 421 8.87 7.08 -7.67
N ASN A 422 8.70 5.75 -7.65
CA ASN A 422 9.78 4.79 -7.48
C ASN A 422 10.61 4.94 -6.19
N LEU A 423 10.10 5.66 -5.18
CA LEU A 423 10.79 5.80 -3.91
C LEU A 423 10.86 4.43 -3.19
N PRO A 424 12.04 4.01 -2.72
CA PRO A 424 12.21 2.70 -2.09
C PRO A 424 11.58 2.64 -0.69
N SER A 425 11.32 1.42 -0.23
CA SER A 425 11.05 1.17 1.18
C SER A 425 12.39 1.11 1.93
N LEU A 426 12.70 2.16 2.69
CA LEU A 426 13.98 2.28 3.38
C LEU A 426 13.96 1.52 4.70
N SER A 427 15.02 0.76 4.98
CA SER A 427 15.27 0.27 6.33
C SER A 427 15.87 1.38 7.20
N PRO A 428 15.84 1.26 8.54
CA PRO A 428 16.48 2.23 9.43
C PRO A 428 17.97 2.47 9.14
N HIS A 429 18.68 1.48 8.56
CA HIS A 429 20.10 1.60 8.21
C HIS A 429 20.34 2.40 6.92
N ASP A 430 19.35 2.47 6.04
CA ASP A 430 19.42 3.23 4.80
C ASP A 430 19.23 4.73 5.05
N ILE A 431 18.40 5.08 6.03
CA ILE A 431 18.12 6.48 6.42
C ILE A 431 19.41 7.14 6.92
N LYS A 432 19.75 8.30 6.34
CA LYS A 432 20.90 9.10 6.77
C LYS A 432 20.43 10.22 7.68
N TRP A 433 21.18 10.50 8.74
CA TRP A 433 20.89 11.61 9.64
C TRP A 433 21.86 12.76 9.34
N ARG A 434 21.32 13.92 9.02
CA ARG A 434 22.05 15.15 8.71
C ARG A 434 21.35 16.30 9.41
N THR A 435 22.12 17.15 10.09
CA THR A 435 21.58 18.32 10.83
C THR A 435 20.38 17.97 11.73
N GLY A 436 20.40 16.80 12.37
CA GLY A 436 19.31 16.32 13.23
C GLY A 436 18.03 15.85 12.51
N LEU A 437 18.02 15.78 11.17
CA LEU A 437 16.88 15.33 10.36
C LEU A 437 17.22 14.04 9.60
N PRO A 438 16.24 13.12 9.45
CA PRO A 438 16.38 11.95 8.59
C PRO A 438 16.23 12.36 7.12
N VAL A 439 17.16 11.95 6.26
CA VAL A 439 17.16 12.19 4.82
C VAL A 439 17.36 10.86 4.08
N ILE A 440 16.78 10.76 2.88
CA ILE A 440 17.00 9.60 2.01
C ILE A 440 18.48 9.50 1.59
N PRO A 441 19.00 8.32 1.21
CA PRO A 441 20.35 8.20 0.68
C PRO A 441 20.61 9.15 -0.50
N PHE A 442 21.80 9.74 -0.55
CA PHE A 442 22.18 10.69 -1.60
C PHE A 442 22.01 10.12 -3.02
N SER A 443 22.31 8.82 -3.22
CA SER A 443 22.10 8.12 -4.50
C SER A 443 20.62 8.08 -4.91
N VAL A 444 19.70 7.85 -3.97
CA VAL A 444 18.25 7.85 -4.22
C VAL A 444 17.80 9.27 -4.54
N LEU A 445 18.28 10.28 -3.81
CA LEU A 445 17.94 11.69 -4.06
C LEU A 445 18.38 12.15 -5.46
N LEU A 446 19.61 11.82 -5.86
CA LEU A 446 20.15 12.19 -7.17
C LEU A 446 19.29 11.62 -8.31
N LEU A 447 18.97 10.32 -8.27
CA LEU A 447 18.13 9.69 -9.30
C LEU A 447 16.67 10.14 -9.23
N GLN A 448 16.16 10.47 -8.05
CA GLN A 448 14.82 11.05 -7.90
C GLN A 448 14.73 12.43 -8.55
N LYS A 449 15.76 13.27 -8.42
CA LYS A 449 15.81 14.59 -9.09
C LYS A 449 15.91 14.46 -10.60
N LEU A 450 16.70 13.49 -11.07
CA LEU A 450 16.76 13.15 -12.49
C LEU A 450 15.40 12.66 -13.03
N GLN A 451 14.68 11.85 -12.25
CA GLN A 451 13.30 11.48 -12.58
C GLN A 451 12.39 12.71 -12.65
N GLY A 452 12.45 13.62 -11.66
CA GLY A 452 11.65 14.84 -11.66
C GLY A 452 11.85 15.70 -12.91
N TRP A 453 13.10 15.86 -13.34
CA TRP A 453 13.45 16.54 -14.60
C TRP A 453 12.79 15.87 -15.82
N ASP A 454 12.90 14.54 -15.93
CA ASP A 454 12.36 13.78 -17.06
C ASP A 454 10.82 13.80 -17.08
N ASP A 455 10.20 13.65 -15.93
CA ASP A 455 8.75 13.67 -15.79
C ASP A 455 8.22 15.08 -16.14
N HIS A 456 8.81 16.14 -15.60
CA HIS A 456 8.37 17.53 -15.86
C HIS A 456 8.53 17.95 -17.33
N ARG A 457 9.65 17.63 -17.99
CA ARG A 457 9.84 18.01 -19.41
C ARG A 457 8.86 17.32 -20.36
N ARG A 458 8.20 16.23 -19.91
CA ARG A 458 7.19 15.49 -20.68
C ARG A 458 5.75 15.92 -20.36
N MET A 459 5.55 16.81 -19.38
CA MET A 459 4.21 17.28 -19.03
C MET A 459 3.68 18.27 -20.08
N PRO A 460 2.42 18.11 -20.53
CA PRO A 460 1.81 19.04 -21.47
C PRO A 460 1.45 20.38 -20.82
N GLU A 461 1.26 20.43 -19.50
CA GLU A 461 0.87 21.66 -18.83
C GLU A 461 2.08 22.60 -18.62
N PRO A 462 2.04 23.85 -19.13
CA PRO A 462 3.20 24.75 -19.11
C PRO A 462 3.81 24.98 -17.72
N TYR A 463 2.97 25.19 -16.70
CA TYR A 463 3.43 25.42 -15.33
C TYR A 463 4.12 24.20 -14.67
N LYS A 464 3.87 22.98 -15.18
CA LYS A 464 4.59 21.77 -14.77
C LYS A 464 5.85 21.61 -15.60
N PHE A 465 5.74 21.86 -16.90
CA PHE A 465 6.87 21.84 -17.83
C PHE A 465 7.99 22.76 -17.35
N GLU A 466 7.69 24.01 -17.00
CA GLU A 466 8.68 25.01 -16.52
C GLU A 466 9.55 24.52 -15.36
N LYS A 467 9.07 23.57 -14.56
CA LYS A 467 9.84 23.01 -13.43
C LYS A 467 11.05 22.16 -13.86
N HIS A 468 11.09 21.67 -15.10
CA HIS A 468 12.22 20.86 -15.58
C HIS A 468 13.54 21.64 -15.51
N ALA A 469 13.54 22.96 -15.76
CA ALA A 469 14.75 23.77 -15.69
C ALA A 469 15.30 23.85 -14.25
N ILE A 470 14.41 23.92 -13.26
CA ILE A 470 14.78 23.90 -11.84
C ILE A 470 15.35 22.54 -11.46
N ASP A 471 14.71 21.45 -11.88
CA ASP A 471 15.21 20.10 -11.60
C ASP A 471 16.55 19.83 -12.30
N ALA A 472 16.76 20.35 -13.52
CA ALA A 472 18.05 20.25 -14.20
C ALA A 472 19.16 20.97 -13.42
N SER A 473 18.88 22.18 -12.93
CA SER A 473 19.81 22.94 -12.09
C SER A 473 20.12 22.20 -10.78
N ASP A 474 19.11 21.59 -10.15
CA ASP A 474 19.29 20.75 -8.96
C ASP A 474 20.20 19.56 -9.27
N VAL A 475 19.95 18.81 -10.36
CA VAL A 475 20.78 17.66 -10.77
C VAL A 475 22.23 18.09 -11.02
N GLN A 476 22.45 19.16 -11.79
CA GLN A 476 23.79 19.68 -12.06
C GLN A 476 24.51 20.14 -10.79
N SER A 477 23.78 20.73 -9.84
CA SER A 477 24.34 21.14 -8.55
C SER A 477 24.70 19.94 -7.70
N LEU A 478 23.81 18.94 -7.62
CA LEU A 478 24.06 17.69 -6.89
C LEU A 478 25.28 16.94 -7.42
N LEU A 479 25.47 16.88 -8.74
CA LEU A 479 26.63 16.23 -9.38
C LEU A 479 27.99 16.86 -8.99
N LYS A 480 27.98 18.09 -8.49
CA LYS A 480 29.18 18.82 -8.06
C LYS A 480 29.46 18.71 -6.55
N LEU A 481 28.56 18.12 -5.77
CA LEU A 481 28.72 18.00 -4.33
C LEU A 481 29.73 16.91 -3.96
N GLU A 482 30.38 17.06 -2.81
CA GLU A 482 31.35 16.09 -2.28
C GLU A 482 30.75 14.68 -2.13
N HIS A 483 29.46 14.58 -1.83
CA HIS A 483 28.75 13.30 -1.70
C HIS A 483 28.80 12.43 -2.96
N VAL A 484 28.99 13.03 -4.13
CA VAL A 484 29.17 12.32 -5.41
C VAL A 484 30.45 11.51 -5.40
N VAL A 485 31.50 11.96 -4.72
CA VAL A 485 32.79 11.25 -4.63
C VAL A 485 32.59 9.86 -4.03
N ALA A 486 31.82 9.75 -2.95
CA ALA A 486 31.51 8.45 -2.33
C ALA A 486 30.71 7.53 -3.28
N LEU A 487 29.85 8.09 -4.14
CA LEU A 487 29.08 7.31 -5.11
C LEU A 487 29.95 6.73 -6.23
N ARG A 488 31.03 7.42 -6.62
CA ARG A 488 31.97 6.95 -7.66
C ARG A 488 32.60 5.61 -7.26
N PHE A 489 32.87 5.42 -5.97
CA PHE A 489 33.45 4.20 -5.43
C PHE A 489 32.42 3.14 -5.04
N SER A 490 31.31 3.56 -4.41
CA SER A 490 30.32 2.60 -3.89
C SER A 490 29.36 2.06 -4.94
N GLN A 491 29.09 2.83 -6.00
CA GLN A 491 28.19 2.49 -7.12
C GLN A 491 26.96 1.68 -6.67
N PRO A 492 26.09 2.24 -5.81
CA PRO A 492 25.05 1.48 -5.12
C PRO A 492 23.89 1.05 -6.05
N TRP A 493 24.04 1.21 -7.36
CA TRP A 493 22.98 1.07 -8.36
C TRP A 493 22.41 -0.35 -8.46
N HIS A 494 23.19 -1.36 -8.06
CA HIS A 494 22.76 -2.75 -8.00
C HIS A 494 22.09 -3.13 -6.67
N ASN A 495 22.00 -2.22 -5.70
CA ASN A 495 21.31 -2.46 -4.45
C ASN A 495 19.79 -2.51 -4.70
N ARG A 496 19.26 -3.74 -4.80
CA ARG A 496 17.84 -4.00 -5.09
C ARG A 496 16.88 -3.51 -4.00
N ASN A 497 17.35 -3.23 -2.79
CA ASN A 497 16.53 -2.63 -1.75
C ASN A 497 16.30 -1.14 -1.99
N LEU A 498 17.26 -0.45 -2.62
CA LEU A 498 17.17 0.99 -2.93
C LEU A 498 16.68 1.26 -4.36
N PHE A 499 17.02 0.38 -5.30
CA PHE A 499 16.74 0.54 -6.71
C PHE A 499 16.12 -0.74 -7.26
N ASN A 500 14.80 -0.72 -7.43
CA ASN A 500 14.15 -1.77 -8.20
C ASN A 500 14.68 -1.74 -9.66
N GLU A 501 14.54 -2.86 -10.36
CA GLU A 501 15.13 -3.02 -11.70
C GLU A 501 14.57 -2.04 -12.73
N GLU A 502 13.26 -1.77 -12.68
CA GLU A 502 12.60 -0.82 -13.56
C GLU A 502 13.14 0.60 -13.35
N PHE A 503 13.23 1.06 -12.09
CA PHE A 503 13.71 2.38 -11.74
C PHE A 503 15.17 2.58 -12.14
N PHE A 504 16.02 1.57 -11.96
CA PHE A 504 17.40 1.63 -12.41
C PHE A 504 17.49 1.72 -13.94
N ASN A 505 16.75 0.88 -14.68
CA ASN A 505 16.74 0.90 -16.15
C ASN A 505 16.22 2.23 -16.72
N LEU A 506 15.18 2.80 -16.11
CA LEU A 506 14.70 4.14 -16.45
C LEU A 506 15.76 5.19 -16.15
N SER A 507 16.47 5.07 -15.02
CA SER A 507 17.54 6.01 -14.66
C SER A 507 18.68 5.99 -15.67
N VAL A 508 19.11 4.82 -16.16
CA VAL A 508 20.14 4.72 -17.22
C VAL A 508 19.73 5.49 -18.48
N ARG A 509 18.47 5.32 -18.93
CA ARG A 509 17.95 6.06 -20.10
C ARG A 509 17.91 7.57 -19.85
N ARG A 510 17.40 7.98 -18.68
CA ARG A 510 17.32 9.39 -18.28
C ARG A 510 18.70 10.03 -18.19
N VAL A 511 19.72 9.31 -17.71
CA VAL A 511 21.12 9.80 -17.69
C VAL A 511 21.61 10.09 -19.11
N GLY A 512 21.39 9.17 -20.06
CA GLY A 512 21.77 9.39 -21.46
C GLY A 512 21.06 10.61 -22.08
N GLU A 513 19.75 10.75 -21.86
CA GLU A 513 18.97 11.89 -22.34
C GLU A 513 19.39 13.21 -21.67
N PHE A 514 19.68 13.18 -20.36
CA PHE A 514 20.15 14.34 -19.61
C PHE A 514 21.52 14.80 -20.09
N ALA A 515 22.47 13.87 -20.26
CA ALA A 515 23.81 14.18 -20.74
C ALA A 515 23.83 14.62 -22.21
N ALA A 516 22.84 14.22 -23.02
CA ALA A 516 22.67 14.76 -24.37
C ALA A 516 22.22 16.22 -24.34
N MET A 517 21.31 16.58 -23.42
CA MET A 517 20.81 17.95 -23.26
C MET A 517 21.79 18.86 -22.51
N TYR A 518 22.56 18.31 -21.58
CA TYR A 518 23.57 19.01 -20.77
C TYR A 518 24.93 18.31 -20.90
N PRO A 519 25.65 18.49 -22.02
CA PRO A 519 26.90 17.78 -22.31
C PRO A 519 27.98 17.93 -21.24
N SER A 520 28.00 19.06 -20.53
CA SER A 520 28.95 19.31 -19.44
C SER A 520 28.79 18.35 -18.25
N SER A 521 27.64 17.67 -18.11
CA SER A 521 27.41 16.68 -17.05
C SER A 521 27.84 15.27 -17.42
N ARG A 522 28.23 15.03 -18.69
CA ARG A 522 28.49 13.68 -19.22
C ARG A 522 29.60 12.96 -18.45
N ASP A 523 30.73 13.64 -18.23
CA ASP A 523 31.87 13.04 -17.54
C ASP A 523 31.55 12.69 -16.08
N ASP A 524 30.72 13.49 -15.41
CA ASP A 524 30.32 13.25 -14.03
C ASP A 524 29.45 11.99 -13.91
N TRP A 525 28.52 11.78 -14.84
CA TRP A 525 27.73 10.55 -14.91
C TRP A 525 28.58 9.32 -15.28
N GLY A 526 29.53 9.48 -16.21
CA GLY A 526 30.48 8.40 -16.55
C GLY A 526 31.31 7.96 -15.35
N ARG A 527 31.79 8.90 -14.53
CA ARG A 527 32.51 8.60 -13.27
C ARG A 527 31.64 7.91 -12.22
N LEU A 528 30.32 8.04 -12.31
CA LEU A 528 29.38 7.33 -11.44
C LEU A 528 29.09 5.90 -11.92
N GLY A 529 29.62 5.48 -13.07
CA GLY A 529 29.43 4.13 -13.62
C GLY A 529 28.24 4.01 -14.59
N PHE A 530 27.66 5.13 -15.02
CA PHE A 530 26.67 5.12 -16.10
C PHE A 530 27.38 5.15 -17.45
N ASN A 531 27.37 4.02 -18.15
CA ASN A 531 27.88 3.93 -19.52
C ASN A 531 26.88 4.60 -20.46
N MET A 532 27.34 5.58 -21.24
CA MET A 532 26.53 6.38 -22.17
C MET A 532 27.00 6.24 -23.60
#